data_AF-A0A086K8B6-F1
#
_entry.id   AF-A0A086K8B6-F1
#
_cell.length_a   1.000
_cell.length_b   1.000
_cell.length_c   1.000
_cell.angle_alpha   90.00
_cell.angle_beta   90.00
_cell.angle_gamma   90.00
#
_symmetry.space_group_name_H-M   'P 1'
#
loop_
_entity.id
_entity.type
_entity.pdbx_description
1 polymer ?
#
loop_
_entity_poly.entity_id
_entity_poly.type
_entity_poly.pdbx_seq_one_letter_code
_entity_poly.pdbx_strand_id
1 'polypeptide(L)'
;MLVNHETRSVRLVTSDESQSANAQTKTLSGGEKSAVQLAFLIALAKQSVSPLHIFDEVDVFMDEGSRIKNLDLLLKFGLMSKPDKQIFLITPHSEICQFIRENYDAKDVCVQTVSKVAPT
;
A
#
# COMPACT_ATOMS: atom_id res chain seq x y z
N MET A 1 -5.96 -12.27 10.69
CA MET A 1 -4.85 -11.64 11.43
C MET A 1 -5.35 -11.35 12.84
N LEU A 2 -4.66 -11.83 13.87
CA LEU A 2 -5.03 -11.58 15.25
C LEU A 2 -4.02 -10.62 15.87
N VAL A 3 -4.48 -9.46 16.32
CA VAL A 3 -3.67 -8.46 17.02
C VAL A 3 -4.03 -8.52 18.49
N ASN A 4 -3.06 -8.79 19.35
CA ASN A 4 -3.25 -8.79 20.80
C ASN A 4 -2.39 -7.67 21.41
N HIS A 5 -3.05 -6.61 21.87
CA HIS A 5 -2.40 -5.42 22.39
C HIS A 5 -1.75 -5.64 23.77
N GLU A 6 -2.33 -6.49 24.61
CA GLU A 6 -1.80 -6.79 25.95
C GLU A 6 -0.44 -7.50 25.87
N THR A 7 -0.35 -8.49 24.99
CA THR A 7 0.87 -9.28 24.75
C THR A 7 1.78 -8.68 23.68
N ARG A 8 1.37 -7.55 23.07
CA ARG A 8 2.08 -6.88 21.96
C ARG A 8 2.44 -7.85 20.83
N SER A 9 1.50 -8.74 20.49
CA SER A 9 1.73 -9.79 19.49
C SER A 9 0.77 -9.66 18.30
N VAL A 10 1.28 -10.00 17.12
CA VAL A 10 0.49 -10.15 15.90
C VAL A 10 0.66 -11.57 15.40
N ARG A 11 -0.44 -12.29 15.23
CA ARG A 11 -0.45 -13.63 14.66
C ARG A 11 -1.08 -13.59 13.27
N LEU A 12 -0.28 -13.98 12.28
CA LEU A 12 -0.71 -14.24 10.91
C LEU A 12 -0.65 -15.75 10.68
N VAL A 13 -1.74 -16.32 10.20
CA VAL A 13 -1.79 -17.72 9.77
C VAL A 13 -2.02 -17.70 8.28
N THR A 14 -1.14 -18.35 7.53
CA THR A 14 -1.19 -18.48 6.08
C THR A 14 -1.31 -19.95 5.71
N SER A 15 -2.12 -20.26 4.72
CA SER A 15 -2.21 -21.59 4.12
C SER A 15 -1.78 -21.51 2.66
N ASP A 16 -0.85 -22.37 2.26
CA ASP A 16 -0.53 -22.56 0.84
C ASP A 16 -1.37 -23.73 0.31
N GLU A 17 -2.47 -23.39 -0.37
CA GLU A 17 -3.34 -24.39 -1.02
C GLU A 17 -2.72 -24.93 -2.31
N SER A 18 -1.76 -24.22 -2.91
CA SER A 18 -1.23 -24.53 -4.23
C SER A 18 -0.16 -25.63 -4.20
N GLN A 19 0.53 -25.83 -3.07
CA GLN A 19 1.69 -26.72 -2.87
C GLN A 19 2.78 -26.66 -3.97
N SER A 20 2.70 -25.65 -4.84
CA SER A 20 3.48 -25.52 -6.07
C SER A 20 4.14 -24.16 -6.17
N ALA A 21 4.07 -23.35 -5.11
CA ALA A 21 4.73 -22.07 -5.00
C ALA A 21 6.27 -22.25 -4.91
N ASN A 22 6.87 -22.64 -6.02
CA ASN A 22 8.32 -22.69 -6.22
C ASN A 22 8.84 -21.31 -6.66
N ALA A 23 8.29 -20.24 -6.07
CA ALA A 23 8.58 -18.87 -6.45
C ALA A 23 9.87 -18.42 -5.75
N GLN A 24 11.00 -18.56 -6.44
CA GLN A 24 12.26 -17.98 -5.99
C GLN A 24 12.19 -16.45 -6.12
N THR A 25 11.81 -15.76 -5.05
CA THR A 25 11.74 -14.28 -5.00
C THR A 25 13.06 -13.60 -5.37
N LYS A 26 14.18 -14.32 -5.33
CA LYS A 26 15.50 -13.83 -5.73
C LYS A 26 15.61 -13.50 -7.23
N THR A 27 14.86 -14.19 -8.09
CA THR A 27 14.91 -14.00 -9.55
C THR A 27 14.10 -12.79 -10.03
N LEU A 28 13.22 -12.26 -9.19
CA LEU A 28 12.39 -11.10 -9.50
C LEU A 28 13.23 -9.82 -9.62
N SER A 29 12.89 -8.97 -10.59
CA SER A 29 13.39 -7.61 -10.73
C SER A 29 12.98 -6.72 -9.55
N GLY A 30 13.58 -5.52 -9.43
CA GLY A 30 13.23 -4.56 -8.37
C GLY A 30 11.76 -4.14 -8.42
N GLY A 31 11.24 -3.87 -9.62
CA GLY A 31 9.82 -3.51 -9.83
C GLY A 31 8.86 -4.65 -9.46
N GLU A 32 9.17 -5.89 -9.85
CA GLU A 32 8.35 -7.06 -9.51
C GLU A 32 8.33 -7.35 -8.01
N LYS A 33 9.49 -7.26 -7.34
CA LYS A 33 9.58 -7.39 -5.88
C LYS A 33 8.69 -6.36 -5.20
N SER A 34 8.72 -5.12 -5.67
CA SER A 34 7.89 -4.03 -5.14
C SER A 34 6.41 -4.28 -5.37
N ALA A 35 6.02 -4.79 -6.55
CA ALA A 35 4.64 -5.12 -6.84
C ALA A 35 4.12 -6.25 -5.93
N VAL A 36 4.90 -7.30 -5.74
CA VAL A 36 4.57 -8.40 -4.82
C VAL A 36 4.49 -7.92 -3.37
N GLN A 37 5.40 -7.03 -2.95
CA GLN A 37 5.36 -6.40 -1.62
C GLN A 37 4.08 -5.60 -1.42
N LEU A 38 3.69 -4.76 -2.38
CA LEU A 38 2.45 -4.00 -2.29
C LEU A 38 1.21 -4.91 -2.26
N ALA A 39 1.17 -5.93 -3.12
CA ALA A 39 0.08 -6.91 -3.11
C ALA A 39 -0.06 -7.60 -1.74
N PHE A 40 1.07 -7.96 -1.12
CA PHE A 40 1.08 -8.52 0.23
C PHE A 40 0.59 -7.53 1.29
N LEU A 41 1.03 -6.27 1.24
CA LEU A 41 0.57 -5.20 2.14
C LEU A 41 -0.95 -4.95 2.02
N ILE A 42 -1.49 -4.93 0.80
CA ILE A 42 -2.93 -4.82 0.56
C ILE A 42 -3.68 -6.03 1.15
N ALA A 43 -3.17 -7.25 0.97
CA ALA A 43 -3.77 -8.45 1.55
C ALA A 43 -3.81 -8.40 3.08
N LEU A 44 -2.74 -7.90 3.72
CA LEU A 44 -2.70 -7.66 5.16
C LEU A 44 -3.72 -6.60 5.59
N ALA A 45 -3.81 -5.48 4.87
CA ALA A 45 -4.78 -4.42 5.16
C ALA A 45 -6.23 -4.90 5.03
N LYS A 46 -6.50 -5.72 4.01
CA LYS A 46 -7.80 -6.39 3.79
C LYS A 46 -8.17 -7.29 4.96
N GLN A 47 -7.22 -8.07 5.48
CA GLN A 47 -7.46 -9.01 6.57
C GLN A 47 -7.45 -8.35 7.96
N SER A 48 -6.84 -7.18 8.07
CA SER A 48 -6.74 -6.41 9.32
C SER A 48 -8.12 -5.89 9.76
N VAL A 49 -8.38 -5.91 11.06
CA VAL A 49 -9.59 -5.29 11.66
C VAL A 49 -9.41 -3.79 11.92
N SER A 50 -8.22 -3.24 11.69
CA SER A 50 -7.99 -1.81 11.85
C SER A 50 -8.85 -1.01 10.85
N PRO A 51 -9.49 0.09 11.29
CA PRO A 51 -10.17 1.02 10.39
C PRO A 51 -9.19 2.00 9.73
N LEU A 52 -7.93 2.03 10.16
CA LEU A 52 -6.92 2.97 9.67
C LEU A 52 -5.68 2.21 9.19
N HIS A 53 -5.18 2.56 8.01
CA HIS A 53 -3.95 2.03 7.43
C HIS A 53 -3.09 3.16 6.86
N ILE A 54 -1.79 3.12 7.17
CA ILE A 54 -0.81 4.10 6.70
C ILE A 54 0.26 3.32 5.93
N PHE A 55 0.50 3.71 4.69
CA PHE A 55 1.52 3.15 3.81
C PHE A 55 2.57 4.22 3.55
N ASP A 56 3.81 3.95 3.92
CA ASP A 56 4.93 4.88 3.81
C ASP A 56 5.96 4.33 2.83
N GLU A 57 6.32 5.12 1.81
CA GLU A 57 7.32 4.83 0.77
C GLU A 57 7.25 3.40 0.19
N VAL A 58 6.03 2.89 -0.01
CA VAL A 58 5.78 1.53 -0.57
C VAL A 58 6.20 1.40 -2.04
N ASP A 59 6.68 2.48 -2.63
CA ASP A 59 7.03 2.67 -4.03
C ASP A 59 8.52 2.99 -4.27
N VAL A 60 9.36 2.92 -3.22
CA VAL A 60 10.80 3.31 -3.26
C VAL A 60 11.64 2.60 -4.35
N PHE A 61 11.30 1.36 -4.73
CA PHE A 61 12.02 0.59 -5.75
C PHE A 61 11.28 0.49 -7.08
N MET A 62 10.22 1.27 -7.27
CA MET A 62 9.40 1.27 -8.48
C MET A 62 9.81 2.39 -9.44
N ASP A 63 9.95 2.06 -10.72
CA ASP A 63 9.93 3.07 -11.78
C ASP A 63 8.56 3.78 -11.85
N GLU A 64 8.50 4.90 -12.57
CA GLU A 64 7.30 5.73 -12.65
C GLU A 64 6.07 4.94 -13.16
N GLY A 65 6.25 4.15 -14.22
CA GLY A 65 5.15 3.39 -14.83
C GLY A 65 4.59 2.31 -13.92
N SER A 66 5.45 1.56 -13.22
CA SER A 66 5.03 0.56 -12.25
C SER A 66 4.42 1.19 -11.01
N ARG A 67 4.98 2.31 -10.55
CA ARG A 67 4.51 3.07 -9.38
C ARG A 67 3.09 3.58 -9.57
N ILE A 68 2.78 4.20 -10.71
CA ILE A 68 1.42 4.64 -11.04
C ILE A 68 0.44 3.46 -11.01
N LYS A 69 0.76 2.36 -11.71
CA LYS A 69 -0.10 1.17 -11.78
C LYS A 69 -0.35 0.54 -10.40
N ASN A 70 0.70 0.41 -9.61
CA ASN A 70 0.65 -0.24 -8.31
C ASN A 70 -0.08 0.63 -7.27
N LEU A 71 0.18 1.94 -7.23
CA LEU A 71 -0.52 2.84 -6.32
C LEU A 71 -1.98 3.06 -6.72
N ASP A 72 -2.31 3.03 -8.01
CA ASP A 72 -3.70 3.00 -8.47
C ASP A 72 -4.47 1.79 -7.90
N LEU A 73 -3.84 0.62 -7.84
CA LEU A 73 -4.42 -0.56 -7.20
C LEU A 73 -4.65 -0.34 -5.69
N LEU A 74 -3.70 0.29 -5.00
CA LEU A 74 -3.84 0.62 -3.57
C LEU A 74 -5.00 1.61 -3.32
N LEU A 75 -5.12 2.65 -4.15
CA LEU A 75 -6.21 3.63 -4.05
C LEU A 75 -7.57 2.99 -4.29
N LYS A 76 -7.70 2.16 -5.33
CA LYS A 76 -8.91 1.38 -5.61
C LYS A 76 -9.29 0.48 -4.43
N PHE A 77 -8.32 -0.20 -3.82
CA PHE A 77 -8.56 -0.98 -2.60
C PHE A 77 -9.14 -0.10 -1.47
N GLY A 78 -8.58 1.10 -1.25
CA GLY A 78 -9.09 2.05 -0.27
C GLY A 78 -10.54 2.47 -0.54
N LEU A 79 -10.87 2.81 -1.78
CA LEU A 79 -12.23 3.19 -2.17
C LEU A 79 -13.23 2.03 -2.01
N MET A 80 -12.85 0.82 -2.42
CA MET A 80 -13.70 -0.37 -2.27
C MET A 80 -13.91 -0.77 -0.80
N SER A 81 -13.01 -0.35 0.09
CA SER A 81 -13.09 -0.64 1.52
C SER A 81 -13.87 0.41 2.32
N LYS A 82 -14.40 1.46 1.68
CA LYS A 82 -15.25 2.44 2.35
C LYS A 82 -16.60 1.84 2.75
N PRO A 83 -17.17 2.22 3.91
CA PRO A 83 -16.64 3.19 4.87
C PRO A 83 -15.70 2.58 5.93
N ASP A 84 -15.43 1.29 5.87
CA ASP A 84 -14.79 0.53 6.95
C ASP A 84 -13.30 0.85 7.14
N LYS A 85 -12.62 1.33 6.09
CA LYS A 85 -11.17 1.60 6.12
C LYS A 85 -10.81 2.95 5.53
N GLN A 86 -9.96 3.68 6.24
CA GLN A 86 -9.29 4.89 5.77
C GLN A 86 -7.81 4.59 5.50
N ILE A 87 -7.33 5.01 4.33
CA ILE A 87 -5.96 4.80 3.89
C ILE A 87 -5.23 6.14 3.80
N PHE A 88 -4.03 6.18 4.35
CA PHE A 88 -3.04 7.24 4.14
C PHE A 88 -1.88 6.67 3.33
N LEU A 89 -1.50 7.38 2.29
CA LEU A 89 -0.32 7.08 1.48
C LEU A 89 0.65 8.24 1.61
N ILE A 90 1.88 7.93 1.99
CA ILE A 90 3.00 8.88 2.06
C ILE A 90 3.98 8.47 0.97
N THR A 91 4.27 9.41 0.07
CA THR A 91 5.20 9.20 -1.04
C THR A 91 5.93 10.51 -1.34
N PRO A 92 7.24 10.47 -1.66
CA PRO A 92 7.99 11.64 -2.09
C PRO A 92 7.71 12.01 -3.57
N HIS A 93 6.87 11.23 -4.27
CA HIS A 93 6.75 11.28 -5.72
C HIS A 93 5.56 12.14 -6.19
N SER A 94 5.87 13.28 -6.81
CA SER A 94 4.88 14.28 -7.25
C SER A 94 4.00 13.81 -8.41
N GLU A 95 4.47 12.89 -9.25
CA GLU A 95 3.70 12.31 -10.35
C GLU A 95 2.43 11.59 -9.84
N ILE A 96 2.46 11.05 -8.62
CA ILE A 96 1.29 10.43 -8.00
C ILE A 96 0.24 11.48 -7.63
N CYS A 97 0.69 12.65 -7.17
CA CYS A 97 -0.22 13.76 -6.89
C CYS A 97 -0.96 14.21 -8.16
N GLN A 98 -0.25 14.27 -9.29
CA GLN A 98 -0.85 14.61 -10.58
C GLN A 98 -1.83 13.52 -11.03
N PHE A 99 -1.39 12.27 -11.01
CA PHE A 99 -2.23 11.12 -11.37
C PHE A 99 -3.55 11.10 -10.59
N ILE A 100 -3.51 11.32 -9.26
CA ILE A 100 -4.71 11.34 -8.42
C ILE A 100 -5.65 12.46 -8.85
N ARG A 101 -5.14 13.68 -9.05
CA ARG A 101 -5.95 14.85 -9.43
C ARG A 101 -6.65 14.68 -10.79
N GLU A 102 -6.04 13.92 -11.71
CA GLU A 102 -6.58 13.67 -13.05
C GLU A 102 -7.61 12.53 -13.06
N ASN A 103 -7.51 11.56 -12.14
CA ASN A 103 -8.25 10.30 -12.23
C ASN A 103 -9.25 10.05 -11.07
N TYR A 104 -9.21 10.86 -10.01
CA TYR A 104 -10.04 10.66 -8.82
C TYR A 104 -10.76 11.94 -8.40
N ASP A 105 -11.98 11.79 -7.88
CA ASP A 105 -12.74 12.89 -7.29
C ASP A 105 -12.11 13.29 -5.95
N ALA A 106 -11.95 14.59 -5.70
CA ALA A 106 -11.40 15.13 -4.47
C ALA A 106 -12.21 14.76 -3.21
N LYS A 107 -13.51 14.44 -3.36
CA LYS A 107 -14.33 13.91 -2.27
C LYS A 107 -13.91 12.50 -1.86
N ASP A 108 -13.28 11.76 -2.77
CA ASP A 108 -12.94 10.36 -2.61
C ASP A 108 -11.49 10.15 -2.22
N VAL A 109 -10.57 10.89 -2.83
CA VAL A 109 -9.14 10.86 -2.55
C VAL A 109 -8.63 12.29 -2.43
N CYS A 110 -8.07 12.63 -1.25
CA CYS A 110 -7.49 13.95 -1.00
C CYS A 110 -5.97 13.88 -1.11
N VAL A 111 -5.36 14.91 -1.71
CA VAL A 111 -3.91 15.05 -1.85
C VAL A 111 -3.46 16.32 -1.15
N GLN A 112 -2.55 16.17 -0.19
CA GLN A 112 -1.89 17.29 0.48
C GLN A 112 -0.38 17.18 0.30
N THR A 113 0.23 18.23 -0.24
CA THR A 113 1.69 18.32 -0.34
C THR A 113 2.24 18.96 0.94
N VAL A 114 3.25 18.33 1.53
CA VAL A 114 3.92 18.84 2.74
C VAL A 114 5.30 19.34 2.35
N SER A 115 5.61 20.60 2.68
CA SER A 115 6.93 21.18 2.49
C SER A 115 7.77 20.98 3.75
N LYS A 116 9.07 20.70 3.58
CA LYS A 116 10.00 20.62 4.70
C LYS A 116 10.06 22.00 5.39
N VAL A 117 9.75 22.03 6.69
CA VAL A 117 9.94 23.23 7.50
C VAL A 117 11.44 23.48 7.61
N ALA A 118 11.88 24.70 7.28
CA ALA A 118 13.28 25.08 7.42
C ALA A 118 13.73 24.86 8.88
N PRO A 119 14.94 24.34 9.14
CA PRO A 119 15.46 24.26 10.50
C PRO A 119 15.45 25.66 11.11
N THR A 120 14.91 25.76 12.32
CA THR A 120 14.93 26.99 13.13
C THR A 120 16.31 27.22 13.72
#